data_AF-A0A537E1R2-F1
#
_entry.id   AF-A0A537E1R2-F1
#
_cell.length_a   1.000
_cell.length_b   1.000
_cell.length_c   1.000
_cell.angle_alpha   90.00
_cell.angle_beta   90.00
_cell.angle_gamma   90.00
#
_symmetry.space_group_name_H-M   'P 1'
#
loop_
_entity.id
_entity.type
_entity.pdbx_description
1 polymer ?
#
loop_
_entity_poly.entity_id
_entity_poly.type
_entity_poly.pdbx_seq_one_letter_code
_entity_poly.pdbx_strand_id
1 'polypeptide(L)'
;DTEVTLQQQDKRLLVKADKSRFTLQTLPAEDFPRLAKPAGEAARFVLSQKALRRLLGLVQYAMAQQDIRYYLNGLLMVVEDRQLKLVATDGHRLAYASLKRDAELPRQEVIVPRKTVLELVKLLADSDEEVGIELSTTQAAFSFGTVEVVSKLVDGK
;
A
#
# COMPACT_ATOMS: atom_id res chain seq x y z
N ASP A 1 -32.49 10.05 -3.11
CA ASP A 1 -31.59 8.93 -2.80
C ASP A 1 -32.37 7.64 -2.78
N THR A 2 -31.95 6.65 -3.57
CA THR A 2 -32.52 5.30 -3.55
C THR A 2 -31.78 4.48 -2.49
N GLU A 3 -32.52 3.91 -1.55
CA GLU A 3 -31.95 3.04 -0.53
C GLU A 3 -31.58 1.67 -1.14
N VAL A 4 -30.35 1.22 -0.86
CA VAL A 4 -29.88 -0.10 -1.27
C VAL A 4 -29.91 -1.03 -0.06
N THR A 5 -30.69 -2.11 -0.16
CA THR A 5 -30.74 -3.14 0.89
C THR A 5 -29.93 -4.36 0.47
N LEU A 6 -29.14 -4.88 1.41
CA LEU A 6 -28.34 -6.09 1.26
C LEU A 6 -28.84 -7.14 2.25
N GLN A 7 -29.28 -8.29 1.75
CA GLN A 7 -29.75 -9.39 2.59
C GLN A 7 -29.09 -10.70 2.17
N GLN A 8 -28.32 -11.31 3.07
CA GLN A 8 -27.76 -12.63 2.83
C GLN A 8 -28.84 -13.70 3.10
N GLN A 9 -29.02 -14.61 2.15
CA GLN A 9 -29.86 -15.80 2.25
C GLN A 9 -29.07 -17.00 1.74
N ASP A 10 -28.67 -17.90 2.64
CA ASP A 10 -27.80 -19.04 2.36
C ASP A 10 -26.51 -18.60 1.63
N LYS A 11 -26.28 -19.17 0.43
CA LYS A 11 -25.12 -18.90 -0.44
C LYS A 11 -25.35 -17.76 -1.43
N ARG A 12 -26.30 -16.87 -1.13
CA ARG A 12 -26.70 -15.78 -2.02
C ARG A 12 -26.81 -14.46 -1.26
N LEU A 13 -26.37 -13.38 -1.92
CA LEU A 13 -26.62 -12.02 -1.49
C LEU A 13 -27.71 -11.41 -2.37
N LEU A 14 -28.84 -11.08 -1.76
CA LEU A 14 -29.92 -10.34 -2.41
C LEU A 14 -29.61 -8.85 -2.29
N VAL A 15 -29.52 -8.18 -3.43
CA VAL A 15 -29.35 -6.73 -3.54
C VAL A 15 -30.65 -6.16 -4.09
N LYS A 16 -31.30 -5.26 -3.34
CA LYS A 16 -32.53 -4.60 -3.80
C LYS A 16 -32.37 -3.09 -3.75
N ALA A 17 -32.83 -2.43 -4.80
CA ALA A 17 -32.90 -0.97 -4.91
C ALA A 17 -34.15 -0.63 -5.73
N ASP A 18 -35.14 0.02 -5.13
CA ASP A 18 -36.46 0.27 -5.71
C ASP A 18 -37.08 -0.98 -6.38
N LYS A 19 -37.21 -0.96 -7.71
CA LYS A 19 -37.78 -2.07 -8.51
C LYS A 19 -36.71 -3.07 -8.98
N SER A 20 -35.43 -2.77 -8.77
CA SER A 20 -34.30 -3.61 -9.17
C SER A 20 -34.00 -4.65 -8.10
N ARG A 21 -33.78 -5.89 -8.55
CA ARG A 21 -33.44 -7.01 -7.68
C ARG A 21 -32.34 -7.83 -8.34
N PHE A 22 -31.24 -8.03 -7.63
CA PHE A 22 -30.12 -8.84 -8.06
C PHE A 22 -29.84 -9.93 -7.03
N THR A 23 -29.36 -11.06 -7.52
CA THR A 23 -28.96 -12.19 -6.70
C THR A 23 -27.52 -12.55 -7.06
N LEU A 24 -26.61 -12.34 -6.13
CA LEU A 24 -25.19 -12.66 -6.30
C LEU A 24 -24.89 -13.99 -5.59
N GLN A 25 -24.11 -14.87 -6.23
CA GLN A 25 -23.58 -16.05 -5.54
C GLN A 25 -22.48 -15.62 -4.56
N THR A 26 -22.45 -16.22 -3.37
CA THR A 26 -21.45 -15.92 -2.34
C THR A 26 -20.61 -17.15 -2.03
N LEU A 27 -19.38 -16.90 -1.58
CA LEU A 27 -18.56 -17.89 -0.90
C LEU A 27 -18.63 -17.67 0.62
N PRO A 28 -18.37 -18.71 1.43
CA PRO A 28 -18.25 -18.57 2.87
C PRO A 28 -17.18 -17.53 3.26
N ALA A 29 -17.45 -16.76 4.31
CA ALA A 29 -16.53 -15.70 4.76
C ALA A 29 -15.24 -16.28 5.35
N GLU A 30 -15.33 -17.47 5.95
CA GLU A 30 -14.21 -18.23 6.49
C GLU A 30 -13.21 -18.69 5.42
N ASP A 31 -13.64 -18.83 4.16
CA ASP A 31 -12.77 -19.20 3.04
C ASP A 31 -11.94 -18.00 2.53
N PHE A 32 -12.27 -16.78 2.95
CA PHE A 32 -11.53 -15.59 2.56
C PHE A 32 -10.16 -15.56 3.27
N PRO A 33 -9.05 -15.42 2.54
CA PRO A 33 -7.71 -15.49 3.13
C PRO A 33 -7.48 -14.34 4.11
N ARG A 34 -7.05 -14.68 5.33
CA ARG A 34 -6.66 -13.70 6.34
C ARG A 34 -5.19 -13.36 6.20
N LEU A 35 -4.87 -12.07 6.20
CA LEU A 35 -3.50 -11.62 6.32
C LEU A 35 -3.06 -11.72 7.78
N ALA A 36 -2.00 -12.50 8.04
CA ALA A 36 -1.38 -12.53 9.35
C ALA A 36 -0.64 -11.21 9.58
N LYS A 37 -0.82 -10.59 10.75
CA LYS A 37 0.00 -9.45 11.15
C LYS A 37 1.46 -9.91 11.30
N PRO A 38 2.44 -9.10 10.84
CA PRO A 38 3.85 -9.41 11.06
C PRO A 38 4.14 -9.55 12.55
N ALA A 39 5.00 -10.50 12.90
CA ALA A 39 5.60 -10.55 14.23
C ALA A 39 6.83 -9.63 14.27
N GLY A 40 7.10 -9.05 15.44
CA GLY A 40 8.29 -8.24 15.70
C GLY A 40 8.07 -6.73 15.62
N GLU A 41 9.18 -6.00 15.65
CA GLU A 41 9.18 -4.54 15.59
C GLU A 41 8.92 -4.04 14.17
N ALA A 42 8.26 -2.88 14.07
CA ALA A 42 8.02 -2.20 12.82
C ALA A 42 8.29 -0.71 13.01
N ALA A 43 8.94 -0.09 12.02
CA ALA A 43 9.09 1.35 11.98
C ALA A 43 7.71 1.95 11.66
N ARG A 44 7.23 2.84 12.54
CA ARG A 44 5.92 3.50 12.40
C ARG A 44 6.08 5.00 12.27
N PHE A 45 5.38 5.58 11.31
CA PHE A 45 5.39 7.01 11.10
C PHE A 45 4.22 7.51 10.28
N VAL A 46 4.02 8.82 10.29
CA VAL A 46 3.01 9.52 9.50
C VAL A 46 3.66 10.51 8.55
N LEU A 47 3.00 10.75 7.43
CA LEU A 47 3.27 11.83 6.47
C LEU A 47 1.94 12.36 5.93
N SER A 48 1.91 13.53 5.30
CA SER A 48 0.73 13.89 4.52
C SER A 48 0.58 13.00 3.28
N GLN A 49 -0.65 12.71 2.89
CA GLN A 49 -0.96 11.92 1.69
C GLN A 49 -0.33 12.56 0.45
N LYS A 50 -0.44 13.89 0.32
CA LYS A 50 0.22 14.68 -0.74
C LYS A 50 1.73 14.46 -0.78
N ALA A 51 2.41 14.48 0.38
CA ALA A 51 3.85 14.31 0.45
C ALA A 51 4.26 12.90 -0.03
N LEU A 52 3.62 11.85 0.48
CA LEU A 52 3.92 10.48 0.07
C LEU A 52 3.63 10.29 -1.43
N ARG A 53 2.47 10.74 -1.91
CA ARG A 53 2.09 10.64 -3.33
C ARG A 53 3.10 11.32 -4.24
N ARG A 54 3.58 12.52 -3.87
CA ARG A 54 4.60 13.25 -4.61
C ARG A 54 5.92 12.46 -4.67
N LEU A 55 6.41 11.95 -3.53
CA LEU A 55 7.65 11.17 -3.49
C LEU A 55 7.56 9.93 -4.37
N LEU A 56 6.47 9.16 -4.27
CA LEU A 56 6.23 7.98 -5.11
C LEU A 56 6.19 8.36 -6.60
N GLY A 57 5.49 9.44 -6.95
CA GLY A 57 5.39 9.95 -8.32
C GLY A 57 6.74 10.34 -8.92
N LEU A 58 7.66 10.87 -8.12
CA LEU A 58 9.01 11.25 -8.55
C LEU A 58 9.90 10.07 -8.89
N VAL A 59 9.66 8.88 -8.33
CA VAL A 59 10.59 7.74 -8.48
C VAL A 59 10.00 6.52 -9.18
N GLN A 60 8.69 6.31 -9.13
CA GLN A 60 8.07 5.05 -9.57
C GLN A 60 8.34 4.65 -11.03
N TYR A 61 8.60 5.62 -11.91
CA TYR A 61 8.82 5.38 -13.33
C TYR A 61 10.12 4.60 -13.60
N ALA A 62 11.08 4.65 -12.66
CA ALA A 62 12.36 3.98 -12.78
C ALA A 62 12.34 2.52 -12.28
N MET A 63 11.24 2.02 -11.70
CA MET A 63 11.14 0.61 -11.32
C MET A 63 11.13 -0.29 -12.56
N ALA A 64 11.80 -1.43 -12.50
CA ALA A 64 11.76 -2.43 -13.57
C ALA A 64 10.35 -3.03 -13.75
N GLN A 65 10.16 -3.72 -14.89
CA GLN A 65 8.95 -4.47 -15.20
C GLN A 65 9.33 -5.89 -15.63
N GLN A 66 8.94 -6.88 -14.83
CA GLN A 66 9.18 -8.30 -15.09
C GLN A 66 10.68 -8.64 -15.31
N ASP A 67 11.58 -7.90 -14.65
CA ASP A 67 13.01 -8.21 -14.67
C ASP A 67 13.29 -9.49 -13.87
N ILE A 68 14.27 -10.27 -14.32
CA ILE A 68 14.73 -11.49 -13.63
C ILE A 68 15.29 -11.18 -12.24
N ARG A 69 15.85 -9.98 -12.05
CA ARG A 69 16.28 -9.43 -10.76
C ARG A 69 15.04 -8.88 -10.07
N TYR A 70 14.32 -9.76 -9.39
CA TYR A 70 13.02 -9.44 -8.80
C TYR A 70 13.05 -8.24 -7.83
N TYR A 71 14.18 -7.95 -7.19
CA TYR A 71 14.38 -6.80 -6.30
C TYR A 71 14.31 -5.44 -7.02
N LEU A 72 14.49 -5.41 -8.34
CA LEU A 72 14.28 -4.22 -9.17
C LEU A 72 12.81 -4.00 -9.57
N ASN A 73 11.94 -5.00 -9.40
CA ASN A 73 10.51 -4.92 -9.70
C ASN A 73 9.70 -4.26 -8.56
N GLY A 74 10.32 -3.33 -7.84
CA GLY A 74 9.76 -2.64 -6.69
C GLY A 74 10.50 -1.34 -6.39
N LEU A 75 10.07 -0.69 -5.32
CA LEU A 75 10.62 0.57 -4.83
C LEU A 75 11.28 0.32 -3.48
N LEU A 76 12.56 0.69 -3.37
CA LEU A 76 13.26 0.67 -2.10
C LEU A 76 12.81 1.89 -1.27
N MET A 77 12.27 1.62 -0.09
CA MET A 77 11.91 2.60 0.91
C MET A 77 12.83 2.45 2.11
N VAL A 78 13.58 3.50 2.45
CA VAL A 78 14.49 3.53 3.59
C VAL A 78 14.04 4.63 4.54
N VAL A 79 13.83 4.28 5.79
CA VAL A 79 13.67 5.23 6.89
C VAL A 79 14.88 5.11 7.80
N GLU A 80 15.50 6.24 8.13
CA GLU A 80 16.71 6.31 8.96
C GLU A 80 16.85 7.72 9.50
N ASP A 81 17.12 7.84 10.80
CA ASP A 81 17.15 9.11 11.52
C ASP A 81 15.88 9.91 11.21
N ARG A 82 16.06 11.14 10.70
CA ARG A 82 15.01 12.07 10.30
C ARG A 82 14.75 12.07 8.80
N GLN A 83 15.02 10.96 8.11
CA GLN A 83 14.91 10.90 6.65
C GLN A 83 14.06 9.73 6.19
N LEU A 84 13.16 10.00 5.24
CA LEU A 84 12.59 9.00 4.34
C LEU A 84 13.28 9.13 2.99
N LYS A 85 13.77 8.02 2.44
CA LYS A 85 14.42 7.93 1.13
C LYS A 85 13.68 6.89 0.29
N LEU A 86 13.29 7.27 -0.92
CA LEU A 86 12.71 6.37 -1.92
C LEU A 86 13.67 6.23 -3.10
N VAL A 87 13.93 5.00 -3.53
CA VAL A 87 14.80 4.68 -4.67
C VAL A 87 14.08 3.69 -5.58
N ALA A 88 14.18 3.92 -6.89
CA ALA A 88 13.77 2.97 -7.90
C ALA A 88 14.79 2.94 -9.04
N THR A 89 15.04 1.76 -9.61
CA THR A 89 15.96 1.57 -10.73
C THR A 89 15.59 0.33 -11.53
N ASP A 90 15.85 0.36 -12.83
CA ASP A 90 15.71 -0.74 -13.78
C ASP A 90 17.09 -1.26 -14.25
N GLY A 91 18.17 -0.74 -13.65
CA GLY A 91 19.55 -1.00 -14.04
C GLY A 91 20.06 -0.11 -15.18
N HIS A 92 19.20 0.63 -15.86
CA HIS A 92 19.57 1.60 -16.90
C HIS A 92 19.45 3.05 -16.41
N ARG A 93 18.49 3.30 -15.52
CA ARG A 93 18.25 4.61 -14.90
C ARG A 93 17.84 4.43 -13.45
N LEU A 94 18.15 5.44 -12.64
CA LEU A 94 17.81 5.48 -11.23
C LEU A 94 17.08 6.79 -10.92
N ALA A 95 16.03 6.69 -10.12
CA ALA A 95 15.34 7.83 -9.54
C ALA A 95 15.43 7.76 -8.01
N TYR A 96 15.66 8.92 -7.40
CA TYR A 96 15.79 9.10 -5.95
C TYR A 96 14.97 10.30 -5.50
N ALA A 97 14.25 10.13 -4.40
CA ALA A 97 13.58 11.23 -3.71
C ALA A 97 13.73 11.06 -2.20
N SER A 98 13.81 12.17 -1.48
CA SER A 98 13.89 12.15 -0.02
C SER A 98 13.02 13.22 0.61
N LEU A 99 12.68 12.99 1.88
CA LEU A 99 11.92 13.90 2.70
C LEU A 99 12.44 13.86 4.14
N LYS A 100 12.74 15.04 4.66
CA LYS A 100 13.07 15.22 6.07
C LYS A 100 11.82 15.06 6.93
N ARG A 101 11.97 14.43 8.08
CA ARG A 101 10.94 14.17 9.08
C ARG A 101 11.32 14.76 10.43
N ASP A 102 10.36 14.91 11.31
CA ASP A 102 10.62 15.52 12.63
C ASP A 102 11.17 14.52 13.63
N ALA A 103 10.60 13.31 13.65
CA ALA A 103 10.99 12.23 14.54
C ALA A 103 12.14 11.39 13.96
N GLU A 104 13.07 11.01 14.82
CA GLU A 104 14.12 10.04 14.52
C GLU A 104 13.58 8.61 14.58
N LEU A 105 14.06 7.77 13.66
CA LEU A 105 13.79 6.34 13.66
C LEU A 105 15.06 5.54 13.38
N PRO A 106 15.19 4.34 13.96
CA PRO A 106 16.21 3.38 13.55
C PRO A 106 16.13 3.11 12.05
N ARG A 107 17.27 2.73 11.45
CA ARG A 107 17.31 2.34 10.04
C ARG A 107 16.41 1.13 9.80
N GLN A 108 15.43 1.29 8.91
CA GLN A 108 14.63 0.22 8.34
C GLN A 108 14.58 0.41 6.82
N GLU A 109 14.87 -0.64 6.06
CA GLU A 109 14.80 -0.63 4.60
C GLU A 109 13.97 -1.80 4.09
N VAL A 110 13.10 -1.51 3.11
CA VAL A 110 12.18 -2.49 2.55
C VAL A 110 11.99 -2.25 1.06
N ILE A 111 11.77 -3.31 0.29
CA ILE A 111 11.41 -3.21 -1.12
C ILE A 111 9.90 -3.42 -1.25
N VAL A 112 9.17 -2.33 -1.51
CA VAL A 112 7.72 -2.35 -1.71
C VAL A 112 7.42 -2.79 -3.15
N PRO A 113 6.58 -3.81 -3.37
CA PRO A 113 6.28 -4.29 -4.72
C PRO A 113 5.71 -3.21 -5.62
N ARG A 114 6.09 -3.22 -6.91
CA ARG A 114 5.61 -2.26 -7.91
C ARG A 114 4.09 -2.08 -7.92
N LYS A 115 3.32 -3.18 -7.81
CA LYS A 115 1.85 -3.11 -7.81
C LYS A 115 1.32 -2.27 -6.65
N THR A 116 1.88 -2.44 -5.46
CA THR A 116 1.52 -1.67 -4.26
C THR A 116 1.85 -0.20 -4.44
N VAL A 117 3.05 0.12 -4.95
CA VAL A 117 3.46 1.50 -5.24
C VAL A 117 2.48 2.19 -6.20
N LEU A 118 2.15 1.51 -7.31
CA LEU A 118 1.21 2.04 -8.31
C LEU A 118 -0.18 2.25 -7.74
N GLU A 119 -0.64 1.37 -6.85
CA GLU A 119 -1.95 1.49 -6.23
C GLU A 119 -2.00 2.64 -5.21
N LEU A 120 -0.96 2.81 -4.40
CA LEU A 120 -0.84 3.95 -3.48
C LEU A 120 -0.91 5.29 -4.21
N VAL A 121 -0.24 5.43 -5.37
CA VAL A 121 -0.28 6.68 -6.15
C VAL A 121 -1.69 7.03 -6.65
N LYS A 122 -2.55 6.03 -6.87
CA LYS A 122 -3.95 6.22 -7.28
C LYS A 122 -4.85 6.55 -6.09
N LEU A 123 -4.64 5.89 -4.96
CA LEU A 123 -5.52 5.99 -3.78
C LEU A 123 -5.23 7.23 -2.93
N LEU A 124 -3.96 7.67 -2.85
CA LEU A 124 -3.58 8.85 -2.07
C LEU A 124 -4.15 10.12 -2.71
N ALA A 125 -4.78 10.96 -1.90
CA ALA A 125 -5.30 12.26 -2.32
C ALA A 125 -4.19 13.32 -2.38
N ASP A 126 -4.46 14.42 -3.09
CA ASP A 126 -3.68 15.67 -2.94
C ASP A 126 -4.21 16.43 -1.72
N SER A 127 -3.99 15.90 -0.52
CA SER A 127 -4.43 16.46 0.76
C SER A 127 -3.32 16.46 1.81
N ASP A 128 -3.46 17.34 2.79
CA ASP A 128 -2.58 17.39 3.97
C ASP A 128 -3.01 16.40 5.07
N GLU A 129 -4.06 15.61 4.85
CA GLU A 129 -4.44 14.52 5.75
C GLU A 129 -3.32 13.47 5.83
N GLU A 130 -3.22 12.82 6.98
CA GLU A 130 -2.14 11.88 7.24
C GLU A 130 -2.35 10.53 6.57
N VAL A 131 -1.23 9.91 6.19
CA VAL A 131 -1.10 8.47 5.93
C VAL A 131 -0.17 7.89 6.99
N GLY A 132 -0.71 6.95 7.76
CA GLY A 132 0.07 6.09 8.66
C GLY A 132 0.82 5.03 7.85
N ILE A 133 2.09 4.84 8.17
CA ILE A 133 3.00 3.91 7.48
C ILE A 133 3.64 3.02 8.53
N GLU A 134 3.50 1.70 8.35
CA GLU A 134 4.14 0.68 9.17
C GLU A 134 5.03 -0.20 8.30
N LEU A 135 6.33 -0.24 8.58
CA LEU A 135 7.32 -1.03 7.87
C LEU A 135 7.88 -2.10 8.79
N SER A 136 7.51 -3.35 8.54
CA SER A 136 8.11 -4.53 9.19
C SER A 136 9.15 -5.18 8.25
N THR A 137 9.71 -6.30 8.66
CA THR A 137 10.65 -7.09 7.83
C THR A 137 9.98 -7.80 6.65
N THR A 138 8.68 -8.10 6.74
CA THR A 138 7.97 -8.92 5.73
C THR A 138 6.75 -8.25 5.11
N GLN A 139 6.24 -7.19 5.73
CA GLN A 139 5.09 -6.43 5.23
C GLN A 139 5.26 -4.93 5.42
N ALA A 140 4.61 -4.18 4.54
CA ALA A 140 4.30 -2.77 4.75
C ALA A 140 2.79 -2.56 4.79
N ALA A 141 2.34 -1.67 5.68
CA ALA A 141 0.95 -1.24 5.77
C ALA A 141 0.84 0.28 5.66
N PHE A 142 -0.21 0.74 4.96
CA PHE A 142 -0.51 2.15 4.73
C PHE A 142 -1.98 2.39 5.09
N SER A 143 -2.25 3.33 5.99
CA SER A 143 -3.59 3.61 6.51
C SER A 143 -3.93 5.09 6.37
N PHE A 144 -5.05 5.42 5.71
CA PHE A 144 -5.50 6.79 5.49
C PHE A 144 -7.02 6.80 5.26
N GLY A 145 -7.73 7.74 5.90
CA GLY A 145 -9.20 7.75 5.89
C GLY A 145 -9.79 6.40 6.34
N THR A 146 -10.61 5.79 5.48
CA THR A 146 -11.19 4.44 5.71
C THR A 146 -10.44 3.33 4.97
N VAL A 147 -9.26 3.62 4.42
CA VAL A 147 -8.49 2.70 3.57
C VAL A 147 -7.29 2.15 4.34
N GLU A 148 -7.11 0.83 4.25
CA GLU A 148 -5.91 0.13 4.68
C GLU A 148 -5.34 -0.69 3.51
N VAL A 149 -4.09 -0.41 3.13
CA VAL A 149 -3.36 -1.17 2.11
C VAL A 149 -2.25 -1.94 2.79
N VAL A 150 -2.33 -3.27 2.75
CA VAL A 150 -1.30 -4.17 3.30
C VAL A 150 -0.62 -4.92 2.17
N SER A 151 0.70 -4.97 2.20
CA SER A 151 1.50 -5.63 1.17
C SER A 151 2.64 -6.45 1.76
N LYS A 152 2.83 -7.66 1.25
CA LYS A 152 4.10 -8.39 1.43
C LYS A 152 5.22 -7.62 0.76
N LEU A 153 6.42 -7.71 1.31
CA LEU A 153 7.62 -7.10 0.76
C LEU A 153 8.31 -8.03 -0.23
N VAL A 154 9.11 -7.46 -1.13
CA VAL A 154 10.02 -8.24 -1.97
C VAL A 154 11.22 -8.64 -1.12
N ASP A 155 11.50 -9.93 -1.03
CA ASP A 155 12.65 -10.46 -0.28
C ASP A 155 13.94 -10.28 -1.10
N GLY A 156 14.65 -9.18 -0.89
CA GLY A 156 15.91 -8.86 -1.59
C GLY A 156 16.68 -7.74 -0.89
N LYS A 157 17.98 -7.66 -1.18
CA LYS A 157 18.87 -6.57 -0.74
C LYS A 157 19.34 -5.76 -1.94
#